data_AF-A0A0Q9LCA4-F1
#
_entry.id   AF-A0A0Q9LCA4-F1
#
_cell.length_a   1.000
_cell.length_b   1.000
_cell.length_c   1.000
_cell.angle_alpha   90.00
_cell.angle_beta   90.00
_cell.angle_gamma   90.00
#
_symmetry.space_group_name_H-M   'P 1'
#
loop_
_entity.id
_entity.type
_entity.pdbx_description
1 polymer ?
#
loop_
_entity_poly.entity_id
_entity_poly.type
_entity_poly.pdbx_seq_one_letter_code
_entity_poly.pdbx_strand_id
1 'polypeptide(L)'
;MCLLTYLPKSIPVSVVKASEAYYKRYGKFKPITVGEILLEKIFPLMEDAKLISQHEKEGYIRNWTKLLEENGSLRIFKNRELQTVSVDYFDEEILNSAKRISQEKMYKKSDGFLPTARLVGEVIGHQKQTNKDFLIEWRVRCLIHKGLLSYHGSLSNKRLYSIKPLID
;
A
#
# COMPACT_ATOMS: atom_id res chain seq x y z
N MET A 1 -10.65 2.38 13.62
CA MET A 1 -11.45 1.93 14.76
C MET A 1 -11.79 0.47 14.54
N CYS A 2 -11.45 -0.44 15.47
CA CYS A 2 -11.80 -1.85 15.35
C CYS A 2 -13.22 -2.07 15.89
N LEU A 3 -14.16 -2.49 15.05
CA LEU A 3 -15.56 -2.71 15.47
C LEU A 3 -15.67 -3.73 16.61
N LEU A 4 -14.77 -4.71 16.67
CA LEU A 4 -14.76 -5.73 17.70
C LEU A 4 -14.57 -5.18 19.12
N THR A 5 -13.95 -4.00 19.28
CA THR A 5 -13.75 -3.40 20.62
C THR A 5 -15.03 -2.81 21.21
N TYR A 6 -16.07 -2.63 20.41
CA TYR A 6 -17.36 -2.04 20.81
C TYR A 6 -18.50 -3.06 20.84
N LEU A 7 -18.29 -4.26 20.30
CA LEU A 7 -19.31 -5.30 20.28
C LEU A 7 -19.28 -6.10 21.60
N PRO A 8 -20.44 -6.40 22.21
CA PRO A 8 -20.52 -7.38 23.29
C PRO A 8 -19.89 -8.71 22.90
N LYS A 9 -19.12 -9.33 23.81
CA LYS A 9 -18.41 -10.60 23.56
C LYS A 9 -19.33 -11.73 23.09
N SER A 10 -20.59 -11.70 23.54
CA SER A 10 -21.63 -12.68 23.20
C SER A 10 -22.13 -12.62 21.76
N ILE A 11 -21.91 -11.50 21.03
CA ILE A 11 -22.39 -11.38 19.65
C ILE A 11 -21.52 -12.25 18.73
N PRO A 12 -22.11 -13.21 17.98
CA PRO A 12 -21.35 -13.97 16.99
C PRO A 12 -20.87 -13.06 15.87
N VAL A 13 -19.63 -13.25 15.44
CA VAL A 13 -19.03 -12.48 14.35
C VAL A 13 -18.51 -13.46 13.32
N SER A 14 -18.76 -13.16 12.05
CA SER A 14 -18.25 -13.92 10.92
C SER A 14 -17.40 -13.04 10.02
N VAL A 15 -16.37 -13.63 9.42
CA VAL A 15 -15.46 -12.95 8.49
C VAL A 15 -15.49 -13.67 7.15
N VAL A 16 -15.57 -12.89 6.07
CA VAL A 16 -15.38 -13.39 4.71
C VAL A 16 -14.06 -12.85 4.16
N LYS A 17 -13.21 -13.74 3.65
CA LYS A 17 -12.03 -13.35 2.87
C LYS A 17 -12.46 -13.07 1.44
N ALA A 18 -12.93 -11.85 1.20
CA ALA A 18 -13.59 -11.45 -0.06
C ALA A 18 -12.80 -11.84 -1.32
N SER A 19 -11.48 -11.65 -1.32
CA SER A 19 -10.61 -12.02 -2.46
C SER A 19 -10.60 -13.52 -2.75
N GLU A 20 -10.57 -14.36 -1.71
CA GLU A 20 -10.59 -15.82 -1.86
C GLU A 20 -11.98 -16.31 -2.29
N ALA A 21 -13.03 -15.80 -1.64
CA ALA A 21 -14.43 -16.12 -1.98
C ALA A 21 -14.77 -15.73 -3.42
N TYR A 22 -14.37 -14.53 -3.85
CA TYR A 22 -14.58 -14.05 -5.20
C TYR A 22 -13.87 -14.92 -6.23
N TYR A 23 -12.58 -15.24 -6.00
CA TYR A 23 -11.81 -16.07 -6.91
C TYR A 23 -12.41 -17.47 -7.03
N LYS A 24 -12.79 -18.09 -5.92
CA LYS A 24 -13.46 -19.40 -5.88
C LYS A 24 -14.75 -19.42 -6.71
N ARG A 25 -15.55 -18.35 -6.67
CA ARG A 25 -16.86 -18.29 -7.33
C ARG A 25 -16.80 -17.89 -8.80
N TYR A 26 -15.92 -16.95 -9.15
CA TYR A 26 -15.93 -16.32 -10.46
C TYR A 26 -14.70 -16.61 -11.33
N GLY A 27 -13.58 -17.09 -10.75
CA GLY A 27 -12.39 -17.52 -11.47
C GLY A 27 -11.68 -16.47 -12.35
N LYS A 28 -12.16 -15.22 -12.40
CA LYS A 28 -11.65 -14.19 -13.35
C LYS A 28 -10.31 -13.60 -12.93
N PHE A 29 -10.21 -13.20 -11.67
CA PHE A 29 -9.02 -12.61 -11.05
C PHE A 29 -9.19 -12.64 -9.53
N LYS A 30 -8.12 -12.40 -8.78
CA LYS A 30 -8.17 -12.27 -7.32
C LYS A 30 -8.15 -10.78 -6.96
N PRO A 31 -9.29 -10.19 -6.56
CA PRO A 31 -9.35 -8.76 -6.24
C PRO A 31 -8.45 -8.46 -5.04
N ILE A 32 -7.75 -7.34 -5.09
CA ILE A 32 -6.85 -6.91 -4.02
C ILE A 32 -7.65 -6.27 -2.88
N THR A 33 -8.72 -5.55 -3.23
CA THR A 33 -9.62 -4.91 -2.27
C THR A 33 -11.08 -5.22 -2.58
N VAL A 34 -11.97 -5.05 -1.60
CA VAL A 34 -13.42 -5.19 -1.81
C VAL A 34 -13.94 -4.15 -2.82
N GLY A 35 -13.26 -3.01 -2.97
CA GLY A 35 -13.62 -1.97 -3.94
C GLY A 35 -13.43 -2.39 -5.41
N GLU A 36 -12.69 -3.47 -5.67
CA GLU A 36 -12.55 -4.05 -7.02
C GLU A 36 -13.69 -5.03 -7.36
N ILE A 37 -14.60 -5.29 -6.41
CA ILE A 37 -15.71 -6.22 -6.55
C ILE A 37 -16.98 -5.41 -6.86
N LEU A 38 -17.67 -5.77 -7.95
CA LEU A 38 -18.98 -5.20 -8.27
C LEU A 38 -19.97 -5.42 -7.12
N LEU A 39 -20.77 -4.42 -6.81
CA LEU A 39 -21.66 -4.43 -5.65
C LEU A 39 -22.62 -5.63 -5.67
N GLU A 40 -23.18 -5.99 -6.82
CA GLU A 40 -24.07 -7.15 -6.93
C GLU A 40 -23.37 -8.49 -6.63
N LYS A 41 -22.04 -8.52 -6.68
CA LYS A 41 -21.23 -9.71 -6.37
C LYS A 41 -20.74 -9.76 -4.93
N ILE A 42 -20.96 -8.72 -4.12
CA ILE A 42 -20.49 -8.71 -2.71
C ILE A 42 -21.37 -9.61 -1.84
N PHE A 43 -22.69 -9.46 -1.91
CA PHE A 43 -23.62 -10.25 -1.07
C PHE A 43 -23.47 -11.76 -1.24
N PRO A 44 -23.34 -12.31 -2.47
CA PRO A 44 -23.11 -13.75 -2.65
C PRO A 44 -21.85 -14.27 -1.94
N LEU A 45 -20.83 -13.44 -1.70
CA LEU A 45 -19.61 -13.89 -0.99
C LEU A 45 -19.88 -14.18 0.49
N MET A 46 -20.96 -13.66 1.07
CA MET A 46 -21.31 -13.90 2.47
C MET A 46 -21.61 -15.37 2.75
N GLU A 47 -21.95 -16.17 1.73
CA GLU A 47 -22.10 -17.63 1.86
C GLU A 47 -20.77 -18.32 2.24
N ASP A 48 -19.62 -17.71 1.95
CA ASP A 48 -18.30 -18.19 2.35
C ASP A 48 -17.83 -17.57 3.69
N ALA A 49 -18.71 -16.86 4.41
CA ALA A 49 -18.39 -16.28 5.71
C ALA A 49 -18.15 -17.37 6.76
N LYS A 50 -17.09 -17.20 7.55
CA LYS A 50 -16.71 -18.13 8.62
C LYS A 50 -16.87 -17.47 9.96
N LEU A 51 -17.55 -18.14 10.87
CA LEU A 51 -17.64 -17.72 12.27
C LEU A 51 -16.23 -17.68 12.87
N ILE A 52 -15.87 -16.59 13.51
CA ILE A 52 -14.61 -16.48 14.24
C ILE A 52 -14.79 -16.88 15.70
N SER A 53 -13.84 -17.64 16.22
CA SER A 53 -13.79 -18.07 17.61
C SER A 53 -13.55 -16.88 18.56
N GLN A 54 -13.83 -17.10 19.85
CA GLN A 54 -13.52 -16.12 20.88
C GLN A 54 -12.02 -15.80 20.95
N HIS A 55 -11.16 -16.81 20.75
CA HIS A 55 -9.71 -16.64 20.72
C HIS A 55 -9.26 -15.74 19.55
N GLU A 56 -9.83 -15.93 18.35
CA GLU A 56 -9.55 -15.09 17.19
C GLU A 56 -10.01 -13.64 17.41
N LYS A 57 -11.22 -13.44 17.96
CA LYS A 57 -11.71 -12.09 18.33
C LYS A 57 -10.74 -11.37 19.25
N GLU A 58 -10.29 -12.04 20.31
CA GLU A 58 -9.33 -11.48 21.26
C GLU A 58 -7.97 -11.22 20.61
N GLY A 59 -7.53 -12.08 19.69
CA GLY A 59 -6.34 -11.85 18.87
C GLY A 59 -6.42 -10.57 18.05
N TYR A 60 -7.56 -10.32 17.38
CA TYR A 60 -7.77 -9.09 16.63
C TYR A 60 -7.83 -7.84 17.51
N ILE A 61 -8.48 -7.93 18.68
CA ILE A 61 -8.54 -6.83 19.65
C ILE A 61 -7.13 -6.51 20.18
N ARG A 62 -6.36 -7.52 20.61
CA ARG A 62 -4.98 -7.33 21.08
C ARG A 62 -4.09 -6.71 20.00
N ASN A 63 -4.19 -7.20 18.76
CA ASN A 63 -3.44 -6.64 17.64
C ASN A 63 -3.83 -5.17 17.43
N TRP A 64 -5.12 -4.85 17.41
CA TRP A 64 -5.59 -3.47 17.29
C TRP A 64 -5.06 -2.56 18.41
N THR A 65 -5.11 -3.00 19.67
CA THR A 65 -4.57 -2.24 20.81
C THR A 65 -3.07 -2.01 20.66
N LYS A 66 -2.29 -3.06 20.33
CA LYS A 66 -0.86 -2.92 20.04
C LYS A 66 -0.61 -1.86 18.96
N LEU A 67 -1.35 -1.90 17.86
CA LEU A 67 -1.19 -0.93 16.77
C LEU A 67 -1.50 0.50 17.21
N LEU A 68 -2.45 0.71 18.12
CA LEU A 68 -2.75 2.02 18.70
C LEU A 68 -1.60 2.51 19.60
N GLU A 69 -1.07 1.63 20.44
CA GLU A 69 0.05 1.92 21.35
C GLU A 69 1.35 2.25 20.60
N GLU A 70 1.62 1.57 19.48
CA GLU A 70 2.76 1.86 18.61
C GLU A 70 2.73 3.27 18.00
N ASN A 71 1.54 3.90 17.93
CA ASN A 71 1.32 5.25 17.41
C ASN A 71 2.02 5.56 16.07
N GLY A 72 2.15 4.54 15.22
CA GLY A 72 2.86 4.61 13.95
C GLY A 72 2.07 5.23 12.80
N SER A 73 2.76 5.97 11.92
CA SER A 73 2.15 6.58 10.73
C SER A 73 2.12 5.66 9.51
N LEU A 74 2.99 4.64 9.46
CA LEU A 74 3.04 3.67 8.37
C LEU A 74 3.07 2.25 8.94
N ARG A 75 2.27 1.36 8.33
CA ARG A 75 2.21 -0.06 8.68
C ARG A 75 2.28 -0.90 7.42
N ILE A 76 3.05 -1.98 7.46
CA ILE A 76 3.19 -2.95 6.37
C ILE A 76 2.71 -4.32 6.82
N PHE A 77 2.27 -5.15 5.88
CA PHE A 77 1.91 -6.53 6.15
C PHE A 77 3.04 -7.50 5.80
N LYS A 78 3.86 -7.87 6.79
CA LYS A 78 5.05 -8.72 6.60
C LYS A 78 5.00 -9.89 7.57
N ASN A 79 5.43 -11.07 7.12
CA ASN A 79 5.46 -12.29 7.94
C ASN A 79 4.12 -12.64 8.61
N ARG A 80 3.01 -12.40 7.89
CA ARG A 80 1.62 -12.60 8.36
C ARG A 80 1.18 -11.67 9.49
N GLU A 81 1.91 -10.59 9.73
CA GLU A 81 1.59 -9.60 10.76
C GLU A 81 1.61 -8.18 10.20
N LEU A 82 0.84 -7.29 10.84
CA LEU A 82 0.99 -5.85 10.63
C LEU A 82 2.15 -5.36 11.50
N GLN A 83 3.10 -4.71 10.85
CA GLN A 83 4.28 -4.14 11.49
C GLN A 83 4.28 -2.63 11.29
N THR A 84 4.37 -1.88 12.38
CA THR A 84 4.65 -0.45 12.33
C THR A 84 6.10 -0.25 11.88
N VAL A 85 6.28 0.60 10.88
CA VAL A 85 7.58 0.94 10.32
C VAL A 85 7.75 2.44 10.24
N SER A 86 9.00 2.89 10.09
CA SER A 86 9.27 4.29 9.81
C SER A 86 8.61 4.73 8.51
N VAL A 87 8.23 5.99 8.45
CA VAL A 87 7.57 6.58 7.29
C VAL A 87 8.45 6.62 6.04
N ASP A 88 9.77 6.55 6.21
CA ASP A 88 10.78 6.46 5.15
C ASP A 88 11.13 5.02 4.76
N TYR A 89 10.37 4.01 5.21
CA TYR A 89 10.62 2.60 4.93
C TYR A 89 10.82 2.28 3.43
N PHE A 90 10.13 3.02 2.54
CA PHE A 90 10.23 2.84 1.08
C PHE A 90 11.23 3.76 0.39
N ASP A 91 11.93 4.65 1.11
CA ASP A 91 12.84 5.64 0.52
C ASP A 91 13.96 4.96 -0.29
N GLU A 92 14.55 3.87 0.23
CA GLU A 92 15.61 3.13 -0.45
C GLU A 92 15.11 2.50 -1.77
N GLU A 93 13.94 1.86 -1.75
CA GLU A 93 13.33 1.27 -2.94
C GLU A 93 13.01 2.34 -4.01
N ILE A 94 12.52 3.50 -3.57
CA ILE A 94 12.24 4.65 -4.45
C ILE A 94 13.53 5.15 -5.11
N LEU A 95 14.60 5.33 -4.33
CA LEU A 95 15.89 5.80 -4.84
C LEU A 95 16.51 4.80 -5.82
N ASN A 96 16.50 3.51 -5.47
CA ASN A 96 17.02 2.44 -6.34
C ASN A 96 16.23 2.36 -7.66
N SER A 97 14.91 2.50 -7.60
CA SER A 97 14.06 2.55 -8.80
C SER A 97 14.33 3.79 -9.64
N ALA A 98 14.50 4.96 -9.02
CA ALA A 98 14.81 6.20 -9.71
C ALA A 98 16.17 6.13 -10.43
N LYS A 99 17.21 5.61 -9.76
CA LYS A 99 18.53 5.35 -10.36
C LYS A 99 18.42 4.43 -11.57
N ARG A 100 17.78 3.27 -11.41
CA ARG A 100 17.61 2.31 -12.50
C ARG A 100 16.87 2.90 -13.69
N ILE A 101 15.73 3.57 -13.47
CA ILE A 101 14.94 4.15 -14.56
C ILE A 101 15.72 5.28 -15.24
N SER A 102 16.39 6.16 -14.51
CA SER A 102 17.20 7.24 -15.11
C SER A 102 18.30 6.73 -16.05
N GLN A 103 18.73 5.47 -15.86
CA GLN A 103 19.73 4.82 -16.70
C GLN A 103 19.16 4.18 -17.97
N GLU A 104 17.83 4.14 -18.15
CA GLU A 104 17.20 3.68 -19.38
C GLU A 104 17.56 4.62 -20.55
N LYS A 105 17.71 4.05 -21.75
CA LYS A 105 18.25 4.75 -22.94
C LYS A 105 17.50 6.05 -23.28
N MET A 106 16.20 6.12 -23.00
CA MET A 106 15.39 7.31 -23.27
C MET A 106 15.75 8.49 -22.34
N TYR A 107 16.01 8.23 -21.06
CA TYR A 107 16.30 9.26 -20.06
C TYR A 107 17.79 9.62 -20.02
N LYS A 108 18.70 8.68 -20.31
CA LYS A 108 20.13 9.01 -20.48
C LYS A 108 20.38 10.04 -21.58
N LYS A 109 19.55 10.06 -22.63
CA LYS A 109 19.64 11.02 -23.74
C LYS A 109 18.96 12.36 -23.44
N SER A 110 18.09 12.40 -22.44
CA SER A 110 17.36 13.58 -22.00
C SER A 110 17.78 13.86 -20.56
N ASP A 111 19.03 14.32 -20.40
CA ASP A 111 19.67 14.85 -19.17
C ASP A 111 19.53 14.06 -17.84
N GLY A 112 18.95 12.87 -17.87
CA GLY A 112 18.72 11.97 -16.74
C GLY A 112 17.40 12.21 -15.99
N PHE A 113 16.54 13.14 -16.43
CA PHE A 113 15.25 13.37 -15.78
C PHE A 113 14.19 12.38 -16.25
N LEU A 114 13.43 11.83 -15.30
CA LEU A 114 12.30 10.94 -15.57
C LEU A 114 10.99 11.48 -14.98
N PRO A 115 9.84 11.26 -15.63
CA PRO A 115 8.55 11.65 -15.08
C PRO A 115 8.28 10.97 -13.73
N THR A 116 7.84 11.74 -12.74
CA THR A 116 7.53 11.19 -11.40
C THR A 116 6.44 10.13 -11.46
N ALA A 117 5.43 10.32 -12.33
CA ALA A 117 4.38 9.33 -12.52
C ALA A 117 4.93 7.96 -12.97
N ARG A 118 6.00 7.92 -13.79
CA ARG A 118 6.66 6.69 -14.22
C ARG A 118 7.35 6.00 -13.05
N LEU A 119 8.06 6.75 -12.22
CA LEU A 119 8.71 6.24 -11.00
C LEU A 119 7.68 5.67 -10.02
N VAL A 120 6.64 6.44 -9.72
CA VAL A 120 5.57 6.03 -8.79
C VAL A 120 4.90 4.75 -9.28
N GLY A 121 4.59 4.66 -10.58
CA GLY A 121 4.02 3.45 -11.18
C GLY A 121 4.96 2.25 -11.10
N GLU A 122 6.27 2.46 -11.28
CA GLU A 122 7.27 1.40 -11.14
C GLU A 122 7.34 0.84 -9.72
N VAL A 123 7.41 1.71 -8.72
CA VAL A 123 7.51 1.31 -7.30
C VAL A 123 6.25 0.56 -6.89
N ILE A 124 5.07 1.08 -7.22
CA ILE A 124 3.80 0.40 -6.89
C ILE A 124 3.66 -0.93 -7.63
N GLY A 125 4.08 -0.98 -8.89
CA GLY A 125 4.01 -2.20 -9.70
C GLY A 125 4.85 -3.36 -9.17
N HIS A 126 5.97 -3.08 -8.49
CA HIS A 126 6.83 -4.09 -7.87
C HIS A 126 6.41 -4.46 -6.45
N GLN A 127 5.57 -3.65 -5.81
CA GLN A 127 5.13 -3.88 -4.45
C GLN A 127 3.98 -4.89 -4.40
N LYS A 128 4.14 -5.92 -3.58
CA LYS A 128 3.09 -6.94 -3.32
C LYS A 128 1.94 -6.43 -2.47
N GLN A 129 2.08 -5.23 -1.88
CA GLN A 129 1.09 -4.60 -1.01
C GLN A 129 0.52 -3.38 -1.70
N THR A 130 -0.76 -3.11 -1.46
CA THR A 130 -1.45 -1.94 -2.00
C THR A 130 -0.99 -0.68 -1.26
N ASN A 131 0.15 -0.15 -1.66
CA ASN A 131 0.52 1.20 -1.26
C ASN A 131 -0.22 2.19 -2.14
N LYS A 132 -0.83 3.18 -1.48
CA LYS A 132 -1.48 4.26 -2.23
C LYS A 132 -0.41 5.09 -2.93
N ASP A 133 -0.68 5.43 -4.18
CA ASP A 133 0.22 6.21 -5.01
C ASP A 133 0.63 7.56 -4.40
N PHE A 134 -0.26 8.18 -3.63
CA PHE A 134 0.04 9.40 -2.90
C PHE A 134 1.15 9.23 -1.86
N LEU A 135 1.28 8.05 -1.23
CA LEU A 135 2.30 7.81 -0.21
C LEU A 135 3.68 7.86 -0.87
N ILE A 136 3.85 7.12 -1.95
CA ILE A 136 5.09 7.07 -2.73
C ILE A 136 5.40 8.45 -3.30
N GLU A 137 4.42 9.14 -3.89
CA GLU A 137 4.59 10.51 -4.39
C GLU A 137 5.04 11.48 -3.27
N TRP A 138 4.40 11.42 -2.10
CA TRP A 138 4.78 12.26 -0.98
C TRP A 138 6.19 11.93 -0.48
N ARG A 139 6.61 10.65 -0.46
CA ARG A 139 8.00 10.27 -0.16
C ARG A 139 8.99 10.81 -1.18
N VAL A 140 8.67 10.79 -2.48
CA VAL A 140 9.49 11.43 -3.52
C VAL A 140 9.70 12.92 -3.21
N ARG A 141 8.64 13.64 -2.82
CA ARG A 141 8.76 15.05 -2.41
C ARG A 141 9.66 15.21 -1.18
N CYS A 142 9.55 14.33 -0.18
CA CYS A 142 10.46 14.36 0.98
C CYS A 142 11.93 14.13 0.56
N LEU A 143 12.19 13.21 -0.37
CA LEU A 143 13.53 12.95 -0.89
C LEU A 143 14.11 14.13 -1.68
N ILE A 144 13.26 14.87 -2.39
CA ILE A 144 13.63 16.15 -3.01
C ILE A 144 14.06 17.16 -1.94
N HIS A 145 13.28 17.33 -0.87
CA HIS A 145 13.62 18.25 0.21
C HIS A 145 14.89 17.84 0.97
N LYS A 146 15.19 16.54 1.05
CA LYS A 146 16.45 16.00 1.61
C LYS A 146 17.65 16.18 0.66
N GLY A 147 17.47 16.70 -0.55
CA GLY A 147 18.54 16.87 -1.54
C GLY A 147 19.02 15.57 -2.20
N LEU A 148 18.24 14.49 -2.12
CA LEU A 148 18.58 13.19 -2.70
C LEU A 148 18.08 13.05 -4.15
N LEU A 149 17.09 13.87 -4.53
CA LEU A 149 16.53 13.98 -5.87
C LEU A 149 16.48 15.45 -6.28
N SER A 150 16.91 15.79 -7.49
CA SER A 150 16.58 17.06 -8.12
C SER A 150 15.24 16.97 -8.82
N TYR A 151 14.57 18.10 -9.03
CA TYR A 151 13.30 18.15 -9.76
C TYR A 151 13.22 19.36 -10.70
N HIS A 152 12.35 19.26 -11.71
CA HIS A 152 11.87 20.40 -12.48
C HIS A 152 10.35 20.33 -12.65
N GLY A 153 9.71 21.48 -12.82
CA GLY A 153 8.25 21.59 -12.92
C GLY A 153 7.59 21.93 -11.59
N SER A 154 6.33 21.55 -11.42
CA SER A 154 5.51 21.90 -10.25
C SER A 154 5.27 20.71 -9.33
N LEU A 155 5.58 20.88 -8.04
CA LEU A 155 5.27 19.90 -6.99
C LEU A 155 3.79 19.87 -6.60
N SER A 156 2.89 20.56 -7.30
CA SER A 156 1.46 20.47 -7.00
C SER A 156 0.87 19.09 -7.30
N ASN A 157 1.41 18.36 -8.29
CA ASN A 157 0.93 17.03 -8.70
C ASN A 157 2.05 16.22 -9.38
N LYS A 158 2.18 14.90 -9.13
CA LYS A 158 3.15 13.99 -9.79
C LYS A 158 3.17 14.00 -11.31
N ARG A 159 2.10 14.43 -11.97
CA ARG A 159 2.07 14.55 -13.44
C ARG A 159 2.79 15.82 -13.94
N LEU A 160 3.12 16.74 -13.04
CA LEU A 160 3.62 18.07 -13.37
C LEU A 160 5.10 18.28 -13.01
N TYR A 161 5.80 17.25 -12.54
CA TYR A 161 7.24 17.32 -12.31
C TYR A 161 7.95 16.02 -12.66
N SER A 162 9.20 16.18 -13.06
CA SER A 162 10.15 15.11 -13.27
C SER A 162 11.25 15.19 -12.23
N ILE A 163 11.91 14.07 -11.99
CA ILE A 163 12.99 13.95 -11.01
C ILE A 163 14.24 13.40 -11.67
N LYS A 164 15.38 13.66 -11.04
CA LYS A 164 16.65 13.01 -11.36
C LYS A 164 17.37 12.64 -10.05
N PRO A 165 17.89 11.41 -9.91
CA PRO A 165 18.71 11.02 -8.77
C PRO A 165 19.99 11.86 -8.69
N LEU A 166 20.33 12.31 -7.47
CA LEU A 166 21.56 13.07 -7.19
C LEU A 166 22.66 12.22 -6.52
N ILE A 167 22.41 10.92 -6.40
CA ILE A 167 23.30 9.98 -5.74
C ILE A 167 23.89 9.06 -6.82
N ASP A 168 25.20 8.90 -6.83
CA ASP A 168 25.92 7.95 -7.70
C ASP A 168 25.50 6.49 -7.45
#